data_AF-A0A5Y5LVP4-F1
#
_entry.id   AF-A0A5Y5LVP4-F1
#
_cell.length_a   1.000
_cell.length_b   1.000
_cell.length_c   1.000
_cell.angle_alpha   90.00
_cell.angle_beta   90.00
_cell.angle_gamma   90.00
#
_symmetry.space_group_name_H-M   'P 1'
#
loop_
_entity.id
_entity.type
_entity.pdbx_description
1 polymer ?
#
loop_
_entity_poly.entity_id
_entity_poly.type
_entity_poly.pdbx_seq_one_letter_code
_entity_poly.pdbx_strand_id
1 'polypeptide(L)'
;MKVFIINLERSLDRKEYMQKQIQKLFEKNPSLKNKLEFAFFKAIDAKNKEHLEFKDHFPWWGSWVLGRELSDGEKACFASHYKLWQECVKFDEPIIILEDDVEFSDEFLNNGVEYIDELLKSEYEYIRLCYLFDKRLYF
;
A
#
# COMPACT_ATOMS: atom_id res chain seq x y z
N MET A 1 9.71 -5.74 10.48
CA MET A 1 8.54 -4.90 10.16
C MET A 1 7.76 -5.54 9.04
N LYS A 2 6.43 -5.57 9.15
CA LYS A 2 5.56 -6.22 8.16
C LYS A 2 5.23 -5.23 7.04
N VAL A 3 5.26 -5.72 5.81
CA VAL A 3 4.90 -4.99 4.60
C VAL A 3 3.72 -5.72 3.95
N PHE A 4 2.55 -5.09 3.98
CA PHE A 4 1.36 -5.62 3.35
C PHE A 4 1.19 -5.07 1.94
N ILE A 5 1.03 -5.96 0.98
CA ILE A 5 0.69 -5.61 -0.40
C ILE A 5 -0.79 -5.90 -0.61
N ILE A 6 -1.58 -4.84 -0.85
CA ILE A 6 -3.00 -4.95 -1.16
C ILE A 6 -3.14 -5.42 -2.60
N ASN A 7 -3.65 -6.65 -2.78
CA ASN A 7 -3.84 -7.25 -4.09
C ASN A 7 -5.18 -7.97 -4.16
N LEU A 8 -5.89 -7.81 -5.28
CA LEU A 8 -7.10 -8.59 -5.54
C LEU A 8 -6.72 -10.04 -5.85
N GLU A 9 -7.40 -11.03 -5.26
CA GLU A 9 -7.08 -12.46 -5.48
C GLU A 9 -7.09 -12.88 -6.95
N ARG A 10 -7.93 -12.23 -7.77
CA ARG A 10 -8.01 -12.48 -9.22
C ARG A 10 -6.85 -11.86 -10.03
N SER A 11 -6.12 -10.91 -9.46
CA SER A 11 -5.07 -10.13 -10.15
C SER A 11 -3.72 -10.81 -10.00
N LEU A 12 -3.61 -11.99 -10.60
CA LEU A 12 -2.42 -12.86 -10.52
C LEU A 12 -1.20 -12.22 -11.21
N ASP A 13 -1.42 -11.51 -12.31
CA ASP A 13 -0.39 -10.78 -13.05
C ASP A 13 0.31 -9.72 -12.18
N ARG A 14 -0.48 -8.92 -11.46
CA ARG A 14 0.04 -7.90 -10.53
C ARG A 14 0.74 -8.53 -9.34
N LYS A 15 0.20 -9.63 -8.81
CA LYS A 15 0.83 -10.40 -7.74
C LYS A 15 2.21 -10.92 -8.16
N GLU A 16 2.31 -11.55 -9.33
CA GLU A 16 3.57 -12.03 -9.88
C GLU A 16 4.56 -10.88 -10.13
N TYR A 17 4.08 -9.74 -10.63
CA TYR A 17 4.91 -8.55 -10.82
C TYR A 17 5.50 -8.06 -9.48
N MET A 18 4.67 -7.92 -8.44
CA MET A 18 5.12 -7.53 -7.12
C MET A 18 6.09 -8.54 -6.50
N GLN A 19 5.87 -9.84 -6.70
CA GLN A 19 6.82 -10.87 -6.27
C GLN A 19 8.19 -10.72 -6.93
N LYS A 20 8.24 -10.38 -8.23
CA LYS A 20 9.49 -10.08 -8.94
C LYS A 20 10.16 -8.82 -8.39
N GLN A 21 9.39 -7.78 -8.07
CA GLN A 21 9.92 -6.55 -7.46
C GLN A 21 10.53 -6.82 -6.07
N ILE A 22 9.85 -7.61 -5.23
CA ILE A 22 10.38 -8.04 -3.92
C ILE A 22 11.66 -8.86 -4.09
N GLN A 23 11.68 -9.79 -5.05
CA GLN A 23 12.85 -10.61 -5.34
C GLN A 23 14.05 -9.73 -5.74
N LYS A 24 13.84 -8.77 -6.66
CA LYS A 24 14.85 -7.80 -7.08
C LYS A 24 15.37 -6.96 -5.90
N LEU A 25 14.48 -6.52 -5.01
CA LEU A 25 14.83 -5.77 -3.80
C LEU A 25 15.78 -6.58 -2.90
N PHE A 26 15.47 -7.86 -2.68
CA PHE A 26 16.27 -8.72 -1.82
C PHE A 26 17.56 -9.24 -2.46
N GLU A 27 17.62 -9.37 -3.79
CA GLU A 27 18.86 -9.66 -4.51
C GLU A 27 19.86 -8.52 -4.38
N LYS A 28 19.39 -7.28 -4.53
CA LYS A 28 20.24 -6.10 -4.34
C LYS A 28 20.56 -5.84 -2.86
N ASN A 29 19.63 -6.11 -1.95
CA ASN A 29 19.79 -5.84 -0.52
C ASN A 29 19.44 -7.09 0.33
N PRO A 30 20.34 -8.07 0.44
CA PRO A 30 20.06 -9.30 1.18
C PRO A 30 19.75 -9.08 2.67
N SER A 31 20.32 -8.03 3.27
CA SER A 31 20.09 -7.67 4.67
C SER A 31 18.64 -7.26 4.95
N LEU A 32 17.90 -6.78 3.95
CA LEU A 32 16.49 -6.42 4.10
C LEU A 32 15.60 -7.64 4.37
N LYS A 33 16.02 -8.87 4.00
CA LYS A 33 15.26 -10.09 4.32
C LYS A 33 15.07 -10.30 5.83
N ASN A 34 15.99 -9.79 6.64
CA ASN A 34 15.91 -9.89 8.10
C ASN A 34 15.13 -8.72 8.73
N LYS A 35 14.84 -7.65 7.96
CA LYS A 35 14.16 -6.44 8.44
C LYS A 35 12.71 -6.35 7.97
N LEU A 36 12.42 -6.85 6.77
CA LEU A 36 11.14 -6.75 6.09
C LEU A 36 10.51 -8.12 5.87
N GLU A 37 9.26 -8.25 6.30
CA GLU A 37 8.43 -9.42 6.05
C GLU A 37 7.28 -9.01 5.12
N PHE A 38 7.28 -9.51 3.88
CA PHE A 38 6.23 -9.20 2.91
C PHE A 38 5.07 -10.19 3.02
N ALA A 39 3.84 -9.66 3.09
CA ALA A 39 2.61 -10.43 3.07
C ALA A 39 1.62 -9.82 2.06
N PHE A 40 0.89 -10.68 1.35
CA PHE A 40 -0.20 -10.23 0.49
C PHE A 40 -1.49 -10.16 1.29
N PHE A 41 -2.11 -8.98 1.28
CA PHE A 41 -3.43 -8.76 1.84
C PHE A 41 -4.48 -8.89 0.74
N LYS A 42 -5.52 -9.69 0.99
CA LYS A 42 -6.67 -9.81 0.09
C LYS A 42 -7.39 -8.47 0.04
N ALA A 43 -7.24 -7.75 -1.07
CA ALA A 43 -7.94 -6.51 -1.30
C ALA A 43 -9.46 -6.75 -1.29
N ILE A 44 -10.18 -5.78 -0.73
CA ILE A 44 -11.64 -5.75 -0.77
C ILE A 44 -12.06 -5.57 -2.23
N ASP A 45 -12.98 -6.42 -2.67
CA ASP A 45 -13.40 -6.41 -4.05
C ASP A 45 -14.64 -5.53 -4.29
N ALA A 46 -14.44 -4.44 -5.03
CA ALA A 46 -15.51 -3.59 -5.51
C ALA A 46 -16.57 -4.36 -6.34
N LYS A 47 -16.15 -5.31 -7.19
CA LYS A 47 -17.03 -6.06 -8.10
C LYS A 47 -17.97 -7.01 -7.34
N ASN A 48 -17.44 -7.66 -6.31
CA ASN A 48 -18.24 -8.51 -5.41
C ASN A 48 -19.00 -7.69 -4.35
N LYS A 49 -18.97 -6.35 -4.43
CA LYS A 49 -19.65 -5.43 -3.50
C LYS A 49 -19.22 -5.57 -2.03
N GLU A 50 -18.05 -6.14 -1.77
CA GLU A 50 -17.52 -6.30 -0.41
C GLU A 50 -17.29 -4.94 0.27
N HIS A 51 -17.02 -3.89 -0.51
CA HIS A 51 -16.90 -2.52 -0.01
C HIS A 51 -18.17 -1.97 0.63
N LEU A 52 -19.36 -2.55 0.38
CA LEU A 52 -20.62 -2.12 0.99
C LEU A 52 -20.68 -2.44 2.49
N GLU A 53 -19.83 -3.34 2.99
CA GLU A 53 -19.65 -3.55 4.43
C GLU A 53 -19.07 -2.31 5.10
N PHE A 54 -18.32 -1.50 4.34
CA PHE A 54 -17.74 -0.26 4.80
C PHE A 54 -18.73 0.91 4.65
N LYS A 55 -19.60 1.06 5.65
CA LYS A 55 -20.66 2.09 5.65
C LYS A 55 -20.16 3.47 6.08
N ASP A 56 -19.03 3.53 6.79
CA ASP A 56 -18.50 4.76 7.38
C ASP A 56 -17.69 5.57 6.36
N HIS A 57 -18.38 6.30 5.50
CA HIS A 57 -17.78 7.31 4.65
C HIS A 57 -18.67 8.56 4.60
N PHE A 58 -18.10 9.70 4.22
CA PHE A 58 -18.82 10.98 4.08
C PHE A 58 -18.99 11.32 2.59
N PRO A 59 -20.05 10.86 1.91
CA PRO A 59 -20.19 10.99 0.46
C PRO A 59 -20.22 12.45 -0.01
N TRP A 60 -20.92 13.30 0.75
CA TRP A 60 -21.00 14.74 0.46
C TRP A 60 -19.62 15.42 0.51
N TRP A 61 -18.81 15.11 1.52
CA TRP A 61 -17.48 15.73 1.65
C TRP A 61 -16.53 15.25 0.55
N GLY A 62 -16.54 13.94 0.25
CA GLY A 62 -15.77 13.38 -0.87
C GLY A 62 -16.14 14.03 -2.20
N SER A 63 -17.44 14.21 -2.46
CA SER A 63 -17.94 14.89 -3.66
C SER A 63 -17.54 16.36 -3.73
N TRP A 64 -17.58 17.07 -2.60
CA TRP A 64 -17.18 18.48 -2.53
C TRP A 64 -15.67 18.69 -2.77
N VAL A 65 -14.83 17.81 -2.21
CA VAL A 65 -13.37 17.89 -2.35
C VAL A 65 -12.90 17.44 -3.75
N LEU A 66 -13.49 16.38 -4.29
CA LEU A 66 -13.04 15.78 -5.56
C LEU A 66 -13.81 16.29 -6.80
N GLY A 67 -14.91 17.02 -6.60
CA GLY A 67 -15.83 17.43 -7.67
C GLY A 67 -16.63 16.28 -8.29
N ARG A 68 -16.51 15.05 -7.74
CA ARG A 68 -17.21 13.84 -8.19
C ARG A 68 -17.35 12.85 -7.04
N GLU A 69 -18.25 11.90 -7.17
CA GLU A 69 -18.32 10.78 -6.23
C GLU A 69 -17.09 9.87 -6.35
N LEU A 70 -16.73 9.24 -5.23
CA LEU A 70 -15.74 8.17 -5.21
C LEU A 70 -16.27 6.98 -6.00
N SER A 71 -15.44 6.43 -6.88
CA SER A 71 -15.71 5.18 -7.55
C SER A 71 -15.73 4.02 -6.55
N ASP A 72 -16.42 2.94 -6.89
CA ASP A 72 -16.47 1.75 -6.03
C ASP A 72 -15.09 1.12 -5.83
N GLY A 73 -14.20 1.28 -6.82
CA GLY A 73 -12.78 0.89 -6.70
C GLY A 73 -12.04 1.73 -5.66
N GLU A 74 -12.23 3.04 -5.65
CA GLU A 74 -11.61 3.93 -4.64
C GLU A 74 -12.15 3.65 -3.23
N LYS A 75 -13.46 3.40 -3.10
CA LYS A 75 -14.07 2.98 -1.83
C LYS A 75 -13.48 1.65 -1.35
N ALA A 76 -13.35 0.67 -2.24
CA ALA A 76 -12.79 -0.64 -1.90
C ALA A 76 -11.29 -0.57 -1.54
N CYS A 77 -10.52 0.28 -2.22
CA CYS A 77 -9.12 0.53 -1.90
C CYS A 77 -8.98 1.15 -0.50
N PHE A 78 -9.77 2.19 -0.20
CA PHE A 78 -9.78 2.82 1.13
C PHE A 78 -10.18 1.82 2.22
N ALA A 79 -11.24 1.04 1.99
CA ALA A 79 -11.70 0.04 2.95
C ALA A 79 -10.63 -1.05 3.20
N SER A 80 -9.81 -1.40 2.19
CA SER A 80 -8.69 -2.34 2.34
C SER A 80 -7.59 -1.77 3.24
N HIS A 81 -7.21 -0.50 3.03
CA HIS A 81 -6.27 0.21 3.90
C HIS A 81 -6.81 0.32 5.33
N TYR A 82 -8.09 0.65 5.49
CA TYR A 82 -8.72 0.77 6.80
C TYR A 82 -8.68 -0.54 7.58
N LYS A 83 -8.97 -1.68 6.95
CA LYS A 83 -8.83 -2.99 7.61
C LYS A 83 -7.39 -3.22 8.08
N LEU A 84 -6.39 -2.90 7.27
CA LEU A 84 -4.98 -3.02 7.66
C LEU A 84 -4.61 -2.07 8.81
N TRP A 85 -5.16 -0.85 8.86
CA TRP A 85 -4.99 0.04 10.02
C TRP A 85 -5.60 -0.54 11.29
N GLN A 86 -6.76 -1.17 11.21
CA GLN A 86 -7.35 -1.88 12.36
C GLN A 86 -6.44 -3.02 12.82
N GLU A 87 -5.83 -3.77 11.90
CA GLU A 87 -4.85 -4.80 12.25
C GLU A 87 -3.56 -4.20 12.85
N CYS A 88 -3.08 -3.07 12.34
CA CYS A 88 -1.94 -2.33 12.92
C CYS A 88 -2.18 -2.01 14.40
N VAL A 89 -3.37 -1.49 14.73
CA VAL A 89 -3.77 -1.19 16.11
C VAL A 89 -3.89 -2.45 16.97
N LYS A 90 -4.36 -3.57 16.39
CA LYS A 90 -4.45 -4.85 17.12
C LYS A 90 -3.08 -5.47 17.41
N PHE A 91 -2.14 -5.35 16.48
CA PHE A 91 -0.78 -5.87 16.65
C PHE A 91 0.08 -4.99 17.54
N ASP A 92 -0.25 -3.68 17.62
CA ASP A 92 0.58 -2.67 18.28
C ASP A 92 2.01 -2.63 17.70
N GLU A 93 2.11 -2.81 16.39
CA GLU A 93 3.37 -2.84 15.64
C GLU A 93 3.24 -1.95 14.39
N PRO A 94 4.31 -1.23 13.98
CA PRO A 94 4.30 -0.48 12.74
C PRO A 94 4.23 -1.42 11.53
N ILE A 95 3.41 -1.05 10.56
CA ILE A 95 3.24 -1.76 9.29
C ILE A 95 3.45 -0.82 8.12
N ILE A 96 3.96 -1.35 7.02
CA ILE A 96 3.99 -0.66 5.72
C ILE A 96 2.86 -1.23 4.88
N ILE A 97 2.10 -0.37 4.19
CA ILE A 97 1.03 -0.77 3.29
C ILE A 97 1.38 -0.27 1.89
N LEU A 98 1.37 -1.18 0.91
CA LEU A 98 1.66 -0.92 -0.49
C LEU A 98 0.48 -1.41 -1.36
N GLU A 99 0.21 -0.72 -2.46
CA GLU A 99 -0.71 -1.20 -3.50
C GLU A 99 0.02 -2.18 -4.44
N ASP A 100 -0.71 -2.94 -5.24
CA ASP A 100 -0.14 -3.97 -6.14
C ASP A 100 0.42 -3.42 -7.46
N ASP A 101 0.39 -2.11 -7.66
CA ASP A 101 0.90 -1.41 -8.85
C ASP A 101 2.07 -0.47 -8.55
N VAL A 102 2.69 -0.61 -7.37
CA VAL A 102 3.91 0.13 -7.02
C VAL A 102 5.16 -0.50 -7.63
N GLU A 103 6.19 0.33 -7.82
CA GLU A 103 7.51 -0.12 -8.25
C GLU A 103 8.59 0.47 -7.33
N PHE A 104 9.57 -0.36 -6.95
CA PHE A 104 10.73 0.11 -6.21
C PHE A 104 11.66 0.86 -7.14
N SER A 105 11.85 2.16 -6.88
CA SER A 105 12.78 2.99 -7.63
C SER A 105 14.22 2.49 -7.49
N ASP A 106 15.07 2.81 -8.47
CA ASP A 106 16.50 2.47 -8.37
C ASP A 106 17.16 3.10 -7.14
N GLU A 107 16.70 4.28 -6.72
CA GLU A 107 17.13 4.95 -5.49
C GLU A 107 16.83 4.08 -4.26
N PHE A 108 15.58 3.62 -4.11
CA PHE A 108 15.22 2.74 -3.01
C PHE A 108 15.94 1.38 -3.10
N LEU A 109 16.17 0.87 -4.31
CA LEU A 109 16.91 -0.37 -4.51
C LEU A 109 18.40 -0.24 -4.17
N ASN A 110 18.98 0.96 -4.23
CA ASN A 110 20.39 1.17 -3.91
C ASN A 110 20.59 1.58 -2.44
N ASN A 111 19.66 2.37 -1.87
CA ASN A 111 19.76 2.97 -0.54
C ASN A 111 18.70 2.46 0.47
N GLY A 112 17.92 1.44 0.10
CA GLY A 112 16.75 0.99 0.87
C GLY A 112 17.06 0.53 2.29
N VAL A 113 18.26 0.01 2.56
CA VAL A 113 18.65 -0.37 3.92
C VAL A 113 18.67 0.84 4.85
N GLU A 114 19.25 1.95 4.40
CA GLU A 114 19.36 3.19 5.17
C GLU A 114 17.97 3.79 5.40
N TYR A 115 17.13 3.86 4.36
CA TYR A 115 15.77 4.37 4.49
C TYR A 115 14.91 3.55 5.44
N ILE A 116 15.01 2.22 5.42
CA ILE A 116 14.27 1.38 6.37
C ILE A 116 14.80 1.57 7.80
N ASP A 117 16.10 1.79 7.99
CA ASP A 117 16.67 2.08 9.31
C ASP A 117 16.27 3.45 9.85
N GLU A 118 16.15 4.45 8.98
CA GLU A 118 15.59 5.76 9.33
C GLU A 118 14.10 5.64 9.67
N LEU A 119 13.33 4.89 8.87
CA LEU A 119 11.91 4.66 9.10
C LEU A 119 11.66 3.99 10.46
N LEU A 120 12.50 3.03 10.85
CA LEU A 120 12.41 2.34 12.14
C LEU A 120 12.75 3.23 13.35
N LYS A 121 13.50 4.32 13.14
CA LYS A 121 13.85 5.31 14.17
C LYS A 121 12.91 6.50 14.18
N SER A 122 11.99 6.57 13.23
CA SER A 122 11.05 7.67 13.09
C SER A 122 10.15 7.78 14.32
N GLU A 123 9.97 9.01 14.81
CA GLU A 123 9.00 9.33 15.87
C GLU A 123 7.60 9.63 15.30
N TYR A 124 7.44 9.64 13.98
CA TYR A 124 6.14 9.85 13.33
C TYR A 124 5.24 8.62 13.44
N GLU A 125 4.01 8.84 13.89
CA GLU A 125 2.96 7.82 13.99
C GLU A 125 2.40 7.38 12.63
N TYR A 126 2.48 8.27 11.63
CA TYR A 126 1.96 8.04 10.29
C TYR A 126 2.88 8.66 9.23
N ILE A 127 3.27 7.85 8.25
CA ILE A 127 4.09 8.27 7.12
C ILE A 127 3.35 7.90 5.84
N ARG A 128 3.07 8.92 5.02
CA ARG A 128 2.46 8.71 3.70
C ARG A 128 3.54 8.62 2.64
N LEU A 129 3.67 7.46 2.00
CA LEU A 129 4.50 7.29 0.83
C LEU A 129 3.76 7.87 -0.39
N CYS A 130 4.39 8.83 -1.06
CA CYS A 130 3.84 9.50 -2.24
C CYS A 130 4.74 9.26 -3.45
N TYR A 131 4.15 9.33 -4.64
CA TYR A 131 4.90 9.33 -5.89
C TYR A 131 5.83 10.57 -5.95
N LEU A 132 7.04 10.37 -6.48
CA LEU A 132 8.04 11.44 -6.62
C LEU A 132 7.74 12.41 -7.78
N PHE A 133 6.87 12.02 -8.73
CA PHE A 133 6.55 12.82 -9.91
C PHE A 133 5.05 13.06 -10.00
N ASP A 134 4.67 14.32 -10.14
CA ASP A 134 3.30 14.70 -10.46
C ASP A 134 2.83 13.91 -11.67
N LYS A 135 1.61 13.34 -11.59
CA LYS A 135 1.00 12.63 -12.72
C LYS A 135 1.15 13.54 -13.92
N ARG A 136 1.98 13.15 -14.90
CA ARG A 136 2.13 13.92 -16.15
C ARG A 136 0.71 14.20 -16.64
N LEU A 137 0.33 15.47 -16.65
CA LEU A 137 -0.85 15.95 -17.34
C LEU A 137 -0.61 15.65 -18.82
N TYR A 138 -0.95 14.43 -19.23
CA TYR A 138 -1.06 14.09 -20.64
C TYR A 138 -2.28 14.86 -21.14
N PHE A 139 -2.02 16.04 -21.71
CA PHE A 139 -2.95 16.75 -22.58
C PHE A 139 -3.13 15.98 -23.89
#